data_AF-A0A1E3H797-F1
#
_entry.id   AF-A0A1E3H797-F1
#
_cell.length_a   1.000
_cell.length_b   1.000
_cell.length_c   1.000
_cell.angle_alpha   90.00
_cell.angle_beta   90.00
_cell.angle_gamma   90.00
#
_symmetry.space_group_name_H-M   'P 1'
#
loop_
_entity.id
_entity.type
_entity.pdbx_description
1 polymer ?
#
loop_
_entity_poly.entity_id
_entity_poly.type
_entity_poly.pdbx_seq_one_letter_code
_entity_poly.pdbx_strand_id
1 'polypeptide(L)'
;MTTFDLIQHLHRQRAFSERTFGPGPRTAGVCDHIRKELAEIEADPADAKEWIDVILLALDGAWRAGLTPEGIAGGILAKQTINEGRTWPDWRTAPADKAIEHVRGGAAEGRNGLAIPLANEEASECDAS
;
A
#
# COMPACT_ATOMS: atom_id res chain seq x y z
N MET A 1 10.32 -3.80 -24.59
CA MET A 1 10.02 -3.38 -23.20
C MET A 1 10.15 -4.60 -22.32
N THR A 2 10.93 -4.49 -21.24
CA THR A 2 10.99 -5.51 -20.19
C THR A 2 9.76 -5.35 -19.30
N THR A 3 9.07 -6.44 -19.00
CA THR A 3 7.96 -6.43 -18.02
C THR A 3 8.50 -6.06 -16.64
N PHE A 4 7.78 -5.20 -15.92
CA PHE A 4 8.08 -4.90 -14.53
C PHE A 4 7.51 -6.00 -13.63
N ASP A 5 8.38 -6.68 -12.88
CA ASP A 5 7.99 -7.63 -11.86
C ASP A 5 7.95 -6.92 -10.50
N LEU A 6 6.74 -6.67 -10.01
CA LEU A 6 6.51 -5.98 -8.74
C LEU A 6 7.08 -6.76 -7.55
N ILE A 7 6.94 -8.09 -7.54
CA ILE A 7 7.40 -8.92 -6.41
C ILE A 7 8.93 -8.87 -6.34
N GLN A 8 9.61 -9.05 -7.49
CA GLN A 8 11.07 -8.92 -7.56
C GLN A 8 11.54 -7.51 -7.15
N HIS A 9 10.81 -6.47 -7.56
CA HIS A 9 11.10 -5.09 -7.15
C HIS A 9 10.98 -4.91 -5.63
N LEU A 10 9.92 -5.44 -5.01
CA LEU A 10 9.67 -5.34 -3.57
C LEU A 10 10.75 -6.05 -2.74
N HIS A 11 11.29 -7.18 -3.22
CA HIS A 11 12.47 -7.80 -2.59
C HIS A 11 13.69 -6.86 -2.60
N ARG A 12 13.98 -6.23 -3.75
CA ARG A 12 15.08 -5.26 -3.86
C ARG A 12 14.85 -4.04 -2.96
N GLN A 13 13.62 -3.52 -2.95
CA GLN A 13 13.24 -2.35 -2.17
C GLN A 13 13.40 -2.62 -0.67
N ARG A 14 12.83 -3.72 -0.17
CA ARG A 14 12.97 -4.14 1.24
C ARG A 14 14.44 -4.24 1.64
N ALA A 15 15.25 -4.95 0.85
CA ALA A 15 16.66 -5.13 1.15
C ALA A 15 17.43 -3.79 1.17
N PHE A 16 17.11 -2.88 0.24
CA PHE A 16 17.69 -1.53 0.23
C PHE A 16 17.25 -0.72 1.46
N SER A 17 15.95 -0.71 1.76
CA SER A 17 15.38 0.05 2.87
C SER A 17 15.92 -0.41 4.22
N GLU A 18 15.98 -1.71 4.45
CA GLU A 18 16.51 -2.29 5.70
C GLU A 18 17.98 -1.91 5.91
N ARG A 19 18.82 -1.99 4.86
CA ARG A 19 20.24 -1.61 4.97
C ARG A 19 20.44 -0.12 5.18
N THR A 20 19.59 0.72 4.60
CA THR A 20 19.81 2.17 4.50
C THR A 20 19.17 2.92 5.67
N PHE A 21 17.95 2.53 6.04
CA PHE A 21 17.13 3.20 7.05
C PHE A 21 16.98 2.37 8.33
N GLY A 22 17.56 1.18 8.35
CA GLY A 22 17.56 0.26 9.47
C GLY A 22 16.29 -0.59 9.58
N PRO A 23 16.34 -1.61 10.46
CA PRO A 23 15.25 -2.57 10.64
C PRO A 23 14.08 -1.97 11.42
N GLY A 24 13.00 -2.75 11.48
CA GLY A 24 11.82 -2.49 12.32
C GLY A 24 10.73 -1.63 11.68
N PRO A 25 9.67 -1.31 12.44
CA PRO A 25 8.44 -0.73 11.88
C PRO A 25 8.60 0.66 11.26
N ARG A 26 9.48 1.51 11.82
CA ARG A 26 9.74 2.91 11.39
C ARG A 26 8.51 3.74 10.98
N THR A 27 7.32 3.38 11.48
CA THR A 27 6.04 3.88 10.98
C THR A 27 5.94 5.39 11.07
N ALA A 28 6.39 5.97 12.20
CA ALA A 28 6.41 7.41 12.38
C ALA A 28 7.29 8.13 11.33
N GLY A 29 8.45 7.55 10.99
CA GLY A 29 9.36 8.11 9.98
C GLY A 29 8.81 7.97 8.56
N VAL A 30 8.22 6.83 8.22
CA VAL A 30 7.56 6.64 6.92
C VAL A 30 6.38 7.60 6.76
N CYS A 31 5.54 7.74 7.78
CA CYS A 31 4.43 8.69 7.76
C CYS A 31 4.88 10.15 7.72
N ASP A 32 5.98 10.50 8.40
CA ASP A 32 6.58 11.84 8.30
C ASP A 32 7.02 12.13 6.87
N HIS A 33 7.69 11.18 6.21
CA HIS A 33 8.14 11.33 4.84
C HIS A 33 6.98 11.46 3.85
N ILE A 34 5.95 10.59 3.96
CA ILE A 34 4.76 10.68 3.12
C ILE A 34 4.10 12.06 3.22
N ARG A 35 4.06 12.68 4.41
CA ARG A 35 3.51 14.04 4.54
C ARG A 35 4.36 15.10 3.85
N LYS A 36 5.68 14.93 3.80
CA LYS A 36 6.58 15.82 3.05
C LYS A 36 6.31 15.70 1.56
N GLU A 37 6.28 14.48 1.02
CA GLU A 37 6.01 14.24 -0.40
C GLU A 37 4.64 14.76 -0.83
N LEU A 38 3.62 14.64 0.02
CA LEU A 38 2.30 15.23 -0.27
C LEU A 38 2.36 16.76 -0.35
N ALA A 39 3.18 17.42 0.47
CA ALA A 39 3.36 18.86 0.39
C ALA A 39 4.13 19.27 -0.89
N GLU A 40 5.06 18.43 -1.37
CA GLU A 40 5.77 18.65 -2.63
C GLU A 40 4.83 18.47 -3.84
N ILE A 41 3.96 17.46 -3.81
CA ILE A 41 2.87 17.27 -4.79
C ILE A 41 1.92 18.46 -4.81
N GLU A 42 1.55 19.01 -3.65
CA GLU A 42 0.70 20.21 -3.57
C GLU A 42 1.37 21.44 -4.21
N ALA A 43 2.70 21.53 -4.13
CA ALA A 43 3.47 22.62 -4.71
C ALA A 43 3.67 22.48 -6.24
N ASP A 44 3.93 21.27 -6.73
CA ASP A 44 4.03 20.95 -8.16
C ASP A 44 3.38 19.60 -8.50
N PRO A 45 2.06 19.56 -8.73
CA PRO A 45 1.33 18.31 -8.95
C PRO A 45 1.67 17.61 -10.27
N ALA A 46 2.36 18.32 -11.19
CA ALA A 46 2.81 17.77 -12.46
C ALA A 46 4.15 17.02 -12.34
N ASP A 47 4.86 17.16 -11.23
CA ASP A 47 6.06 16.38 -10.96
C ASP A 47 5.68 14.95 -10.57
N ALA A 48 5.70 14.06 -11.57
CA ALA A 48 5.36 12.66 -11.38
C ALA A 48 6.30 11.93 -10.39
N LYS A 49 7.50 12.46 -10.12
CA LYS A 49 8.44 11.83 -9.17
C LYS A 49 7.89 11.77 -7.76
N GLU A 50 7.25 12.84 -7.31
CA GLU A 50 6.78 12.93 -5.92
C GLU A 50 5.62 11.94 -5.67
N TRP A 51 4.80 11.69 -6.70
CA TRP A 51 3.82 10.59 -6.68
C TRP A 51 4.48 9.21 -6.59
N ILE A 52 5.60 8.99 -7.29
CA ILE A 52 6.37 7.74 -7.20
C ILE A 52 7.00 7.58 -5.81
N ASP A 53 7.47 8.66 -5.19
CA ASP A 53 8.02 8.62 -3.84
C ASP A 53 6.95 8.23 -2.81
N VAL A 54 5.72 8.75 -2.92
CA VAL A 54 4.59 8.28 -2.10
C VAL A 54 4.32 6.78 -2.30
N ILE A 55 4.37 6.27 -3.54
CA ILE A 55 4.18 4.85 -3.82
C ILE A 55 5.28 4.02 -3.15
N LEU A 56 6.55 4.39 -3.32
CA LEU A 56 7.67 3.69 -2.71
C LEU A 56 7.58 3.71 -1.18
N LEU A 57 7.22 4.83 -0.57
CA LEU A 57 7.05 4.96 0.87
C LEU A 57 5.85 4.15 1.39
N ALA A 58 4.75 4.06 0.63
CA ALA A 58 3.61 3.23 1.00
C ALA A 58 3.96 1.73 0.96
N LEU A 59 4.71 1.28 -0.05
CA LEU A 59 5.23 -0.09 -0.12
C LEU A 59 6.25 -0.37 0.99
N ASP A 60 7.07 0.63 1.35
CA ASP A 60 7.97 0.57 2.50
C ASP A 60 7.19 0.37 3.81
N GLY A 61 6.16 1.19 4.03
CA GLY A 61 5.26 1.07 5.18
C GLY A 61 4.57 -0.30 5.25
N ALA A 62 4.13 -0.84 4.12
CA ALA A 62 3.44 -2.14 4.05
C ALA A 62 4.36 -3.30 4.48
N TRP A 63 5.61 -3.37 3.99
CA TRP A 63 6.51 -4.43 4.44
C TRP A 63 6.90 -4.24 5.91
N ARG A 64 7.08 -3.00 6.37
CA ARG A 64 7.40 -2.71 7.77
C ARG A 64 6.25 -3.05 8.73
N ALA A 65 5.03 -3.08 8.22
CA ALA A 65 3.85 -3.58 8.93
C ALA A 65 3.76 -5.12 8.95
N GLY A 66 4.73 -5.83 8.36
CA GLY A 66 4.86 -7.29 8.41
C GLY A 66 4.43 -8.02 7.15
N LEU A 67 4.06 -7.32 6.07
CA LEU A 67 3.70 -7.98 4.81
C LEU A 67 4.95 -8.45 4.04
N THR A 68 4.86 -9.64 3.44
CA THR A 68 5.86 -10.12 2.46
C THR A 68 5.66 -9.41 1.12
N PRO A 69 6.68 -9.39 0.23
CA PRO A 69 6.52 -8.91 -1.16
C PRO A 69 5.30 -9.48 -1.88
N GLU A 70 5.05 -10.79 -1.76
CA GLU A 70 3.89 -11.47 -2.31
C GLU A 70 2.59 -11.01 -1.64
N GLY A 71 2.62 -10.84 -0.31
CA GLY A 71 1.50 -10.32 0.46
C GLY A 71 1.11 -8.90 0.07
N ILE A 72 2.10 -8.04 -0.24
CA ILE A 72 1.86 -6.68 -0.74
C ILE A 72 1.23 -6.75 -2.14
N ALA A 73 1.80 -7.53 -3.07
CA ALA A 73 1.26 -7.65 -4.43
C ALA A 73 -0.18 -8.22 -4.41
N GLY A 74 -0.42 -9.28 -3.64
CA GLY A 74 -1.75 -9.83 -3.42
C GLY A 74 -2.70 -8.87 -2.71
N GLY A 75 -2.21 -8.09 -1.75
CA GLY A 75 -2.95 -7.06 -1.04
C GLY A 75 -3.39 -5.92 -1.94
N ILE A 76 -2.55 -5.47 -2.87
CA ILE A 76 -2.89 -4.48 -3.90
C ILE A 76 -4.05 -5.02 -4.76
N LEU A 77 -3.92 -6.24 -5.28
CA LEU A 77 -4.95 -6.87 -6.09
C LEU A 77 -6.28 -7.00 -5.32
N ALA A 78 -6.24 -7.59 -4.12
CA ALA A 78 -7.43 -7.80 -3.29
C ALA A 78 -8.10 -6.47 -2.92
N LYS A 79 -7.31 -5.45 -2.56
CA LYS A 79 -7.84 -4.14 -2.21
C LYS A 79 -8.50 -3.45 -3.40
N GLN A 80 -7.92 -3.59 -4.59
CA GLN A 80 -8.50 -3.08 -5.83
C GLN A 80 -9.83 -3.78 -6.14
N THR A 81 -9.89 -5.11 -6.07
CA THR A 81 -11.14 -5.87 -6.26
C THR A 81 -12.23 -5.44 -5.27
N ILE A 82 -11.88 -5.23 -4.00
CA ILE A 82 -12.82 -4.71 -3.00
C ILE A 82 -13.33 -3.32 -3.40
N ASN A 83 -12.44 -2.43 -3.85
CA ASN A 83 -12.83 -1.07 -4.23
C ASN A 83 -13.73 -1.04 -5.46
N GLU A 84 -13.48 -1.90 -6.45
CA GLU A 84 -14.31 -2.05 -7.65
C GLU A 84 -15.71 -2.60 -7.33
N GLY A 85 -15.82 -3.44 -6.28
CA GLY A 85 -17.11 -3.97 -5.81
C GLY A 85 -17.95 -3.01 -4.96
N ARG A 86 -17.44 -1.82 -4.63
CA ARG A 86 -18.16 -0.83 -3.81
C ARG A 86 -19.11 0.02 -4.64
N THR A 87 -20.10 0.59 -3.96
CA THR A 87 -20.92 1.67 -4.52
C THR A 87 -20.25 3.02 -4.28
N TRP A 88 -20.06 3.77 -5.35
CA TRP A 88 -19.46 5.11 -5.34
C TRP A 88 -20.47 6.17 -5.81
N PRO A 89 -20.48 7.37 -5.22
CA PRO A 89 -21.30 8.47 -5.72
C PRO A 89 -20.76 8.98 -7.08
N ASP A 90 -21.60 9.68 -7.85
CA ASP A 90 -21.16 10.30 -9.12
C ASP A 90 -20.15 11.42 -8.81
N TRP A 91 -18.91 11.22 -9.27
CA TRP A 91 -17.81 12.17 -9.05
C TRP A 91 -18.10 13.56 -9.61
N ARG A 92 -18.99 13.69 -10.60
CA ARG A 92 -19.38 15.00 -11.17
C ARG A 92 -20.17 15.87 -10.19
N THR A 93 -20.74 15.24 -9.17
CA THR A 93 -21.52 15.93 -8.13
C THR A 93 -20.69 16.22 -6.88
N ALA A 94 -19.45 15.71 -6.81
CA ALA A 94 -18.53 15.94 -5.70
C ALA A 94 -17.64 17.17 -5.96
N PRO A 95 -17.25 17.94 -4.92
CA PRO A 95 -16.23 18.97 -5.05
C PRO A 95 -14.90 18.37 -5.51
N ALA A 96 -14.26 18.99 -6.51
CA ALA A 96 -13.02 18.48 -7.09
C ALA A 96 -11.83 18.46 -6.10
N ASP A 97 -11.91 19.23 -5.01
CA ASP A 97 -10.89 19.38 -3.97
C ASP A 97 -11.20 18.56 -2.69
N LYS A 98 -12.16 17.62 -2.77
CA LYS A 98 -12.54 16.76 -1.65
C LYS A 98 -12.44 15.29 -2.02
N ALA A 99 -12.11 14.47 -1.04
CA ALA A 99 -12.12 13.02 -1.19
C ALA A 99 -13.55 12.52 -1.48
N ILE A 100 -13.66 11.58 -2.41
CA ILE A 100 -14.88 10.81 -2.62
C ILE A 100 -14.76 9.52 -1.80
N GLU A 101 -15.75 9.27 -0.93
CA GLU A 101 -15.86 8.03 -0.18
C GLU A 101 -16.93 7.10 -0.77
N HIS A 102 -16.80 5.80 -0.54
CA HIS A 102 -17.83 4.83 -0.88
C HIS A 102 -19.04 4.99 0.04
N VAL A 103 -20.22 4.62 -0.44
CA VAL A 103 -21.45 4.69 0.35
C VAL A 103 -21.41 3.63 1.46
N ARG A 104 -21.61 4.05 2.71
CA ARG A 104 -21.69 3.18 3.90
C ARG A 104 -23.13 2.66 4.06
N GLY A 105 -23.34 1.41 4.47
CA GLY A 105 -24.66 0.84 4.77
C GLY A 105 -25.43 0.19 3.61
N GLY A 106 -24.81 0.00 2.43
CA GLY A 106 -25.44 -0.67 1.28
C GLY A 106 -25.41 -2.20 1.39
N ALA A 107 -26.31 -2.90 0.69
CA ALA A 107 -26.42 -4.37 0.72
C ALA A 107 -25.13 -5.15 0.33
N ALA A 108 -24.15 -4.48 -0.30
CA ALA A 108 -22.82 -5.02 -0.59
C ALA A 108 -21.85 -4.99 0.61
N GLU A 109 -22.25 -4.42 1.75
CA GLU A 109 -21.50 -4.44 3.02
C GLU A 109 -21.66 -5.79 3.75
N GLY A 110 -21.85 -6.87 2.99
CA GLY A 110 -21.94 -8.22 3.48
C GLY A 110 -20.56 -8.75 3.84
N ARG A 111 -20.15 -8.58 5.11
CA ARG A 111 -19.32 -9.50 5.91
C ARG A 111 -18.13 -10.21 5.24
N ASN A 112 -17.52 -9.60 4.23
CA ASN A 112 -16.39 -10.20 3.52
C ASN A 112 -15.37 -9.10 3.22
N GLY A 113 -15.01 -8.34 4.25
CA GLY A 113 -13.69 -7.74 4.27
C GLY A 113 -12.72 -8.89 4.24
N LEU A 114 -12.35 -9.35 3.04
CA LEU A 114 -11.23 -10.27 2.84
C LEU A 114 -10.11 -9.61 3.63
N ALA A 115 -9.79 -10.19 4.80
CA ALA A 115 -8.58 -9.86 5.49
C ALA A 115 -7.49 -10.00 4.43
N ILE A 116 -6.74 -8.93 4.16
CA ILE A 116 -5.51 -9.10 3.39
C ILE A 116 -4.76 -10.19 4.17
N PRO A 117 -4.53 -11.38 3.58
CA PRO A 117 -3.94 -12.46 4.34
C PRO A 117 -2.60 -11.93 4.82
N LEU A 118 -2.50 -11.70 6.13
CA LEU A 118 -1.23 -11.45 6.77
C LEU A 118 -0.50 -12.78 6.60
N ALA A 119 0.49 -12.80 5.71
CA ALA A 119 1.36 -13.95 5.59
C ALA A 119 2.11 -14.08 6.92
N ASN A 120 1.60 -14.92 7.81
CA ASN A 120 2.29 -15.48 8.99
C ASN A 120 1.41 -16.56 9.64
N GLU A 121 1.25 -17.69 8.98
CA GLU A 121 1.30 -18.99 9.64
C GLU A 121 2.24 -19.86 8.78
N GLU A 122 3.19 -20.55 9.42
CA GLU A 122 4.21 -21.43 8.83
C GLU A 122 5.57 -20.82 8.42
N ALA A 123 6.34 -20.39 9.44
CA ALA A 123 7.79 -20.59 9.45
C ALA A 123 8.24 -20.81 10.91
N SER A 124 7.74 -21.87 11.54
CA SER A 124 8.28 -22.37 12.81
C SER A 124 8.17 -23.89 12.82
N GLU A 125 9.03 -24.54 12.04
CA GLU A 125 9.43 -25.94 12.24
C GLU A 125 10.73 -26.20 11.46
N CYS A 126 11.83 -25.68 11.99
CA CYS A 126 13.14 -26.26 11.77
C CYS A 126 13.98 -26.02 13.03
N ASP A 127 13.57 -26.68 14.11
CA ASP A 127 14.48 -27.06 15.18
C ASP A 127 13.97 -28.37 15.78
N ALA A 128 14.39 -29.48 15.17
CA ALA A 128 14.27 -30.80 15.74
C ALA A 128 15.37 -31.71 15.19
N SER A 129 16.44 -31.81 16.00
CA SER A 129 17.53 -32.80 16.03
C SER A 129 18.74 -32.58 15.13
#